data_AF-A0A0R0D5E9-F1
#
_entry.id   AF-A0A0R0D5E9-F1
#
_cell.length_a   1.000
_cell.length_b   1.000
_cell.length_c   1.000
_cell.angle_alpha   90.00
_cell.angle_beta   90.00
_cell.angle_gamma   90.00
#
_symmetry.space_group_name_H-M   'P 1'
#
loop_
_entity.id
_entity.type
_entity.pdbx_description
1 polymer ?
#
loop_
_entity_poly.entity_id
_entity_poly.type
_entity_poly.pdbx_seq_one_letter_code
_entity_poly.pdbx_strand_id
1 'polypeptide(L)'
;MSLADDPFGAQSVEEQHWLDRRGYPNARQWETYSQLPDGLLQVAADSGDSVAKTMLDARGLPSRNATDKLLLSAANGDDFALSLLSARLASLPGEQNLIDAYAVARVSEIRGNTSAAVGREAMFAQSLTPDQRMKGEADAMKLVSTLNALYEKKYGVKYRVDARPFSIENKGI
;
A
#
# COMPACT_ATOMS: atom_id res chain seq x y z
N MET A 1 12.05 -8.15 -17.77
CA MET A 1 12.35 -7.07 -16.81
C MET A 1 13.36 -7.63 -15.83
N SER A 2 14.40 -6.87 -15.49
CA SER A 2 15.34 -7.25 -14.43
C SER A 2 14.68 -6.98 -13.08
N LEU A 3 14.89 -7.86 -12.09
CA LEU A 3 14.44 -7.63 -10.71
C LEU A 3 15.05 -6.34 -10.11
N ALA A 4 16.23 -5.94 -10.60
CA ALA A 4 16.93 -4.73 -10.17
C ALA A 4 16.21 -3.42 -10.52
N ASP A 5 15.27 -3.45 -11.48
CA ASP A 5 14.55 -2.25 -11.93
C ASP A 5 13.18 -2.09 -11.21
N ASP A 6 12.79 -3.01 -10.33
CA ASP A 6 11.48 -2.93 -9.64
C ASP A 6 11.51 -1.85 -8.54
N PRO A 7 10.63 -0.83 -8.61
CA PRO A 7 10.63 0.29 -7.68
C PRO A 7 10.19 -0.09 -6.25
N PHE A 8 9.66 -1.30 -6.06
CA PHE A 8 9.21 -1.84 -4.78
C PHE A 8 10.10 -3.00 -4.28
N GLY A 9 11.25 -3.20 -4.95
CA GLY A 9 12.39 -3.97 -4.45
C GLY A 9 12.17 -5.47 -4.47
N ALA A 10 11.59 -6.03 -5.53
CA ALA A 10 11.51 -7.48 -5.72
C ALA A 10 12.91 -8.10 -5.74
N GLN A 11 13.15 -9.07 -4.85
CA GLN A 11 14.41 -9.83 -4.74
C GLN A 11 14.30 -11.22 -5.39
N SER A 12 13.08 -11.68 -5.68
CA SER A 12 12.81 -12.90 -6.44
C SER A 12 11.62 -12.77 -7.39
N VAL A 13 11.45 -13.77 -8.25
CA VAL A 13 10.29 -13.88 -9.16
C VAL A 13 8.99 -14.10 -8.36
N GLU A 14 9.04 -14.88 -7.28
CA GLU A 14 7.89 -15.12 -6.41
C GLU A 14 7.43 -13.84 -5.72
N GLU A 15 8.39 -13.00 -5.31
CA GLU A 15 8.11 -11.70 -4.73
C GLU A 15 7.56 -10.71 -5.77
N GLN A 16 8.06 -10.73 -7.01
CA GLN A 16 7.46 -9.95 -8.09
C GLN A 16 6.00 -10.36 -8.33
N HIS A 17 5.72 -11.66 -8.42
CA HIS A 17 4.35 -12.15 -8.55
C HIS A 17 3.49 -11.81 -7.33
N TRP A 18 4.11 -11.61 -6.15
CA TRP A 18 3.41 -11.11 -4.96
C TRP A 18 3.08 -9.63 -5.13
N LEU A 19 4.02 -8.80 -5.57
CA LEU A 19 3.77 -7.39 -5.83
C LEU A 19 2.66 -7.19 -6.87
N ASP A 20 2.73 -7.91 -8.00
CA ASP A 20 1.77 -7.82 -9.09
C ASP A 20 0.34 -8.13 -8.61
N ARG A 21 0.14 -9.24 -7.89
CA ARG A 21 -1.20 -9.64 -7.39
C ARG A 21 -1.71 -8.78 -6.24
N ARG A 22 -0.83 -7.99 -5.61
CA ARG A 22 -1.16 -7.02 -4.55
C ARG A 22 -1.32 -5.59 -5.07
N GLY A 23 -1.35 -5.42 -6.39
CA GLY A 23 -1.67 -4.13 -7.03
C GLY A 23 -0.48 -3.18 -7.22
N TYR A 24 0.74 -3.63 -6.92
CA TYR A 24 1.92 -2.80 -7.15
C TYR A 24 2.21 -2.65 -8.65
N PRO A 25 2.52 -1.42 -9.12
CA PRO A 25 2.97 -1.24 -10.49
C PRO A 25 4.31 -1.93 -10.72
N ASN A 26 4.49 -2.51 -11.90
CA ASN A 26 5.85 -2.75 -12.39
C ASN A 26 6.55 -1.42 -12.74
N ALA A 27 7.86 -1.46 -12.95
CA ALA A 27 8.67 -0.28 -13.25
C ALA A 27 8.12 0.59 -14.39
N ARG A 28 7.66 -0.04 -15.49
CA ARG A 28 7.13 0.68 -16.65
C ARG A 28 5.80 1.36 -16.33
N GLN A 29 4.90 0.68 -15.62
CA GLN A 29 3.63 1.27 -15.18
C GLN A 29 3.89 2.44 -14.24
N TRP A 30 4.78 2.27 -13.26
CA TRP A 30 5.16 3.33 -12.32
C TRP A 30 5.69 4.56 -13.05
N GLU A 31 6.68 4.39 -13.93
CA GLU A 31 7.27 5.51 -14.70
C GLU A 31 6.21 6.20 -15.58
N THR A 32 5.45 5.41 -16.34
CA THR A 32 4.45 5.93 -17.28
C THR A 32 3.33 6.67 -16.55
N TYR A 33 2.70 6.03 -15.56
CA TYR A 33 1.53 6.55 -14.87
C TYR A 33 1.87 7.63 -13.86
N SER A 34 3.13 7.75 -13.41
CA SER A 34 3.56 8.90 -12.60
C SER A 34 3.57 10.21 -13.38
N GLN A 35 3.75 10.16 -14.70
CA GLN A 35 3.89 11.35 -15.56
C GLN A 35 2.65 11.61 -16.43
N LEU A 36 1.79 10.61 -16.60
CA LEU A 36 0.62 10.68 -17.46
C LEU A 36 -0.39 11.74 -16.95
N PRO A 37 -1.04 12.55 -17.80
CA PRO A 37 -2.15 13.43 -17.38
C PRO A 37 -3.34 12.67 -16.81
N ASP A 38 -4.08 13.28 -15.88
CA ASP A 38 -5.24 12.66 -15.20
C ASP A 38 -6.27 12.09 -16.19
N GLY A 39 -6.58 12.82 -17.28
CA GLY A 39 -7.54 12.37 -18.27
C GLY A 39 -7.14 11.07 -18.98
N LEU A 40 -5.85 10.89 -19.29
CA LEU A 40 -5.36 9.66 -19.89
C LEU A 40 -5.29 8.52 -18.86
N LEU A 41 -5.04 8.86 -17.59
CA LEU A 41 -4.98 7.88 -16.50
C LEU A 41 -6.38 7.38 -16.18
N GLN A 42 -7.39 8.25 -16.27
CA GLN A 42 -8.81 7.90 -16.19
C GLN A 42 -9.21 6.95 -17.32
N VAL A 43 -8.78 7.18 -18.56
CA VAL A 43 -9.06 6.25 -19.67
C VAL A 43 -8.48 4.85 -19.39
N ALA A 44 -7.25 4.76 -18.88
CA ALA A 44 -6.66 3.48 -18.50
C ALA A 44 -7.44 2.82 -17.33
N ALA A 45 -7.79 3.60 -16.30
CA ALA A 45 -8.59 3.12 -15.18
C ALA A 45 -9.97 2.58 -15.63
N ASP A 46 -10.65 3.30 -16.52
CA ASP A 46 -11.96 2.92 -17.06
C ASP A 46 -11.88 1.67 -17.97
N SER A 47 -10.71 1.41 -18.57
CA SER A 47 -10.44 0.17 -19.30
C SER A 47 -10.16 -1.04 -18.40
N GLY A 48 -10.16 -0.86 -17.08
CA GLY A 48 -9.96 -1.92 -16.10
C GLY A 48 -8.54 -2.02 -15.54
N ASP A 49 -7.64 -1.08 -15.86
CA ASP A 49 -6.30 -1.04 -15.26
C ASP A 49 -6.41 -0.55 -13.80
N SER A 50 -6.28 -1.49 -12.85
CA SER A 50 -6.36 -1.19 -11.42
C SER A 50 -5.22 -0.32 -10.92
N VAL A 51 -4.02 -0.45 -11.50
CA VAL A 51 -2.86 0.37 -11.12
C VAL A 51 -3.09 1.82 -11.54
N ALA A 52 -3.56 2.03 -12.77
CA ALA A 52 -3.94 3.36 -13.24
C ALA A 52 -5.02 3.98 -12.36
N LYS A 53 -6.05 3.19 -11.99
CA LYS A 53 -7.11 3.62 -11.07
C LYS A 53 -6.55 4.06 -9.72
N THR A 54 -5.69 3.26 -9.10
CA THR A 54 -5.13 3.55 -7.77
C THR A 54 -4.20 4.74 -7.80
N MET A 55 -3.37 4.89 -8.84
CA MET A 55 -2.53 6.09 -9.01
C MET A 55 -3.38 7.35 -9.23
N LEU A 56 -4.47 7.26 -10.00
CA LEU A 56 -5.38 8.39 -10.19
C LEU A 56 -6.08 8.79 -8.89
N ASP A 57 -6.63 7.82 -8.16
CA ASP A 57 -7.29 8.08 -6.88
C ASP A 57 -6.32 8.70 -5.87
N ALA A 58 -5.05 8.28 -5.87
CA ALA A 58 -4.00 8.86 -5.02
C ALA A 58 -3.67 10.32 -5.33
N ARG A 59 -3.81 10.77 -6.59
CA ARG A 59 -3.63 12.20 -6.94
C ARG A 59 -4.68 13.10 -6.30
N GLY A 60 -5.84 12.56 -5.94
CA GLY A 60 -6.89 13.28 -5.21
C GLY A 60 -6.63 13.47 -3.70
N LEU A 61 -5.52 12.95 -3.17
CA LEU A 61 -5.21 13.08 -1.74
C LEU A 61 -4.79 14.51 -1.37
N PRO A 62 -5.16 15.01 -0.17
CA PRO A 62 -5.71 14.26 0.96
C PRO A 62 -7.23 14.34 1.09
N SER A 63 -7.97 14.50 -0.01
CA SER A 63 -9.44 14.57 0.09
C SER A 63 -10.02 13.29 0.71
N ARG A 64 -11.11 13.45 1.47
CA ARG A 64 -11.82 12.30 2.06
C ARG A 64 -12.26 11.30 1.00
N ASN A 65 -12.77 11.78 -0.13
CA ASN A 65 -13.18 10.93 -1.24
C ASN A 65 -12.02 10.08 -1.78
N ALA A 66 -10.84 10.67 -1.99
CA ALA A 66 -9.66 9.92 -2.43
C ALA A 66 -9.21 8.89 -1.37
N THR A 67 -9.23 9.28 -0.10
CA THR A 67 -8.90 8.37 1.02
C THR A 67 -9.84 7.17 1.06
N ASP A 68 -11.15 7.39 0.97
CA ASP A 68 -12.16 6.33 0.98
C ASP A 68 -11.99 5.38 -0.22
N LYS A 69 -11.70 5.93 -1.41
CA LYS A 69 -11.43 5.12 -2.60
C LYS A 69 -10.19 4.25 -2.46
N LEU A 70 -9.08 4.77 -1.94
CA LEU A 70 -7.86 3.99 -1.72
C LEU A 70 -8.07 2.90 -0.66
N LEU A 71 -8.78 3.21 0.43
CA LEU A 71 -9.14 2.20 1.44
C LEU A 71 -10.05 1.12 0.84
N LEU A 72 -10.97 1.46 -0.06
CA LEU A 72 -11.79 0.48 -0.76
C LEU A 72 -10.98 -0.38 -1.74
N SER A 73 -10.02 0.20 -2.47
CA SER A 73 -9.06 -0.57 -3.29
C SER A 73 -8.26 -1.54 -2.42
N ALA A 74 -7.75 -1.07 -1.28
CA ALA A 74 -7.06 -1.91 -0.31
C ALA A 74 -7.94 -3.01 0.25
N ALA A 75 -9.19 -2.72 0.61
CA ALA A 75 -10.16 -3.74 1.02
C ALA A 75 -10.33 -4.83 -0.05
N ASN A 76 -10.15 -4.49 -1.34
CA ASN A 76 -10.24 -5.43 -2.46
C ASN A 76 -8.94 -6.18 -2.78
N GLY A 77 -7.85 -5.93 -2.03
CA GLY A 77 -6.56 -6.62 -2.20
C GLY A 77 -5.44 -5.79 -2.81
N ASP A 78 -5.70 -4.53 -3.15
CA ASP A 78 -4.69 -3.60 -3.64
C ASP A 78 -3.92 -2.94 -2.48
N ASP A 79 -2.83 -3.57 -2.05
CA ASP A 79 -2.00 -3.05 -0.96
C ASP A 79 -1.15 -1.86 -1.37
N PHE A 80 -0.94 -1.66 -2.68
CA PHE A 80 -0.25 -0.49 -3.18
C PHE A 80 -1.01 0.81 -2.83
N ALA A 81 -2.35 0.75 -2.81
CA ALA A 81 -3.18 1.84 -2.30
C ALA A 81 -2.85 2.24 -0.85
N LEU A 82 -2.54 1.27 0.03
CA LEU A 82 -2.12 1.55 1.41
C LEU A 82 -0.74 2.23 1.45
N SER A 83 0.18 1.80 0.59
CA SER A 83 1.52 2.38 0.49
C SER A 83 1.45 3.86 0.08
N LEU A 84 0.65 4.19 -0.94
CA LEU A 84 0.44 5.58 -1.37
C LEU A 84 -0.23 6.43 -0.29
N LEU A 85 -1.29 5.90 0.34
CA LEU A 85 -2.02 6.62 1.39
C LEU A 85 -1.12 6.90 2.60
N SER A 86 -0.37 5.91 3.07
CA SER A 86 0.54 6.05 4.22
C SER A 86 1.63 7.08 3.93
N ALA A 87 2.30 6.99 2.78
CA ALA A 87 3.33 7.93 2.38
C ALA A 87 2.80 9.36 2.29
N ARG A 88 1.59 9.53 1.73
CA ARG A 88 0.97 10.86 1.64
C ARG A 88 0.59 11.42 3.00
N LEU A 89 0.01 10.62 3.89
CA LEU A 89 -0.33 11.05 5.25
C LEU A 89 0.93 11.45 6.02
N ALA A 90 2.03 10.68 5.92
CA ALA A 90 3.30 11.01 6.57
C ALA A 90 3.90 12.33 6.09
N SER A 91 3.62 12.74 4.84
CA SER A 91 4.07 14.01 4.27
C SER A 91 3.26 15.24 4.72
N LEU A 92 2.08 15.03 5.32
CA LEU A 92 1.20 16.11 5.74
C LEU A 92 1.57 16.56 7.16
N PRO A 93 1.50 17.87 7.45
CA PRO A 93 1.69 18.35 8.80
C PRO A 93 0.54 17.88 9.71
N GLY A 94 0.83 17.66 10.99
CA GLY A 94 -0.17 17.39 12.02
C GLY A 94 -0.02 16.02 12.67
N GLU A 95 -0.20 15.97 13.99
CA GLU A 95 -0.04 14.75 14.78
C GLU A 95 -0.94 13.61 14.30
N GLN A 96 -2.21 13.90 13.99
CA GLN A 96 -3.15 12.88 13.54
C GLN A 96 -2.71 12.24 12.22
N ASN A 97 -2.15 13.02 11.29
CA ASN A 97 -1.66 12.48 10.01
C ASN A 97 -0.50 11.49 10.22
N LEU A 98 0.37 11.73 11.21
CA LEU A 98 1.45 10.80 11.56
C LEU A 98 0.90 9.49 12.14
N ILE A 99 -0.11 9.59 13.02
CA ILE A 99 -0.80 8.43 13.61
C ILE A 99 -1.49 7.62 12.51
N ASP A 100 -2.22 8.29 11.61
CA ASP A 100 -2.94 7.64 10.52
C ASP A 100 -1.95 7.00 9.52
N ALA A 101 -0.85 7.68 9.18
CA ALA A 101 0.20 7.12 8.33
C ALA A 101 0.78 5.84 8.91
N TYR A 102 1.07 5.82 10.22
CA TYR A 102 1.54 4.64 10.93
C TYR A 102 0.50 3.53 10.86
N ALA A 103 -0.76 3.85 11.16
CA ALA A 103 -1.85 2.88 11.17
C ALA A 103 -2.00 2.21 9.79
N VAL A 104 -2.00 2.99 8.72
CA VAL A 104 -2.11 2.48 7.33
C VAL A 104 -0.90 1.60 6.97
N ALA A 105 0.33 2.01 7.30
CA ALA A 105 1.52 1.19 7.08
C ALA A 105 1.48 -0.12 7.88
N ARG A 106 1.00 -0.07 9.12
CA ARG A 106 0.84 -1.23 9.99
C ARG A 106 -0.21 -2.21 9.46
N VAL A 107 -1.28 -1.72 8.85
CA VAL A 107 -2.24 -2.59 8.13
C VAL A 107 -1.57 -3.32 6.97
N SER A 108 -0.72 -2.66 6.17
CA SER A 108 0.04 -3.31 5.09
C SER A 108 0.91 -4.45 5.64
N GLU A 109 1.58 -4.23 6.78
CA GLU A 109 2.38 -5.24 7.46
C GLU A 109 1.55 -6.44 7.93
N ILE A 110 0.43 -6.20 8.63
CA ILE A 110 -0.47 -7.26 9.12
C ILE A 110 -1.01 -8.12 7.97
N ARG A 111 -1.19 -7.50 6.79
CA ARG A 111 -1.70 -8.17 5.58
C ARG A 111 -0.63 -8.91 4.79
N GLY A 112 0.61 -8.94 5.27
CA GLY A 112 1.68 -9.78 4.77
C GLY A 112 2.88 -9.03 4.20
N ASN A 113 2.82 -7.69 4.08
CA ASN A 113 3.93 -6.90 3.56
C ASN A 113 4.94 -6.56 4.66
N THR A 114 5.81 -7.50 5.03
CA THR A 114 6.78 -7.30 6.12
C THR A 114 7.74 -6.14 5.87
N SER A 115 8.05 -5.80 4.61
CA SER A 115 8.88 -4.64 4.26
C SER A 115 8.23 -3.31 4.64
N ALA A 116 6.91 -3.26 4.81
CA ALA A 116 6.21 -2.07 5.28
C ALA A 116 6.66 -1.66 6.68
N ALA A 117 7.11 -2.60 7.52
CA ALA A 117 7.69 -2.28 8.83
C ALA A 117 8.99 -1.47 8.70
N VAL A 118 9.84 -1.86 7.76
CA VAL A 118 11.13 -1.20 7.48
C VAL A 118 10.89 0.16 6.82
N GLY A 119 10.05 0.19 5.77
CA GLY A 119 9.72 1.42 5.06
C GLY A 119 9.03 2.46 5.95
N ARG A 120 8.26 2.01 6.95
CA ARG A 120 7.58 2.87 7.91
C ARG A 120 8.53 3.71 8.77
N GLU A 121 9.66 3.16 9.19
CA GLU A 121 10.61 3.99 9.96
C GLU A 121 11.32 5.02 9.07
N ALA A 122 11.53 4.70 7.79
CA ALA A 122 12.15 5.60 6.83
C ALA A 122 11.21 6.72 6.31
N MET A 123 9.88 6.51 6.35
CA MET A 123 8.94 7.49 5.80
C MET A 123 8.74 8.73 6.69
N PHE A 124 8.99 8.60 8.00
CA PHE A 124 8.74 9.70 8.94
C PHE A 124 9.98 10.59 9.06
N ALA A 125 9.79 11.89 8.88
CA ALA A 125 10.87 12.88 9.07
C ALA A 125 11.40 12.91 10.51
N GLN A 126 10.61 12.47 11.48
CA GLN A 126 10.97 12.34 12.89
C GLN A 126 10.40 11.04 13.45
N SER A 127 11.12 10.41 14.37
CA SER A 127 10.61 9.21 15.04
C SER A 127 9.30 9.51 15.77
N LEU A 128 8.32 8.63 15.59
CA LEU A 128 7.08 8.70 16.35
C LEU A 128 7.34 8.49 17.83
N THR A 129 6.66 9.30 18.65
CA THR A 129 6.61 9.12 20.10
C THR A 129 5.91 7.80 20.48
N PRO A 130 6.16 7.27 21.69
CA PRO A 130 5.47 6.07 22.16
C PRO A 130 3.95 6.17 22.10
N ASP A 131 3.38 7.32 22.48
CA ASP A 131 1.94 7.55 22.46
C ASP A 131 1.36 7.54 21.05
N GLN A 132 2.05 8.17 20.09
CA GLN A 132 1.64 8.14 18.68
C GLN A 132 1.66 6.72 18.12
N ARG A 133 2.70 5.94 18.43
CA ARG A 133 2.79 4.53 18.01
C ARG A 133 1.67 3.69 18.62
N MET A 134 1.39 3.88 19.91
CA MET A 134 0.33 3.16 20.60
C MET A 134 -1.05 3.47 20.01
N LYS A 135 -1.36 4.75 19.75
CA LYS A 135 -2.59 5.17 19.07
C LYS A 135 -2.67 4.58 17.66
N GLY A 136 -1.58 4.67 16.90
CA GLY A 136 -1.50 4.13 15.55
C GLY A 136 -1.68 2.61 15.49
N GLU A 137 -1.16 1.86 16.47
CA GLU A 137 -1.39 0.40 16.57
C GLU A 137 -2.86 0.10 16.82
N ALA A 138 -3.51 0.81 17.74
CA ALA A 138 -4.93 0.65 18.02
C ALA A 138 -5.81 0.97 16.79
N ASP A 139 -5.47 2.02 16.06
CA ASP A 139 -6.20 2.41 14.86
C ASP A 139 -5.94 1.44 13.68
N ALA A 140 -4.73 0.88 13.58
CA ALA A 140 -4.43 -0.19 12.62
C ALA A 140 -5.31 -1.42 12.85
N MET A 141 -5.52 -1.83 14.11
CA MET A 141 -6.38 -2.98 14.45
C MET A 141 -7.83 -2.76 14.05
N LYS A 142 -8.37 -1.55 14.27
CA LYS A 142 -9.73 -1.19 13.83
C LYS A 142 -9.82 -1.15 12.30
N LEU A 143 -8.82 -0.56 11.65
CA LEU A 143 -8.77 -0.40 10.21
C LEU A 143 -8.68 -1.76 9.52
N VAL A 144 -7.77 -2.65 9.93
CA VAL A 144 -7.65 -3.99 9.32
C VAL A 144 -8.92 -4.81 9.51
N SER A 145 -9.57 -4.71 10.68
CA SER A 145 -10.86 -5.38 10.91
C SER A 145 -11.93 -4.88 9.94
N THR A 146 -11.98 -3.56 9.71
CA THR A 146 -12.91 -2.94 8.77
C THR A 146 -12.64 -3.37 7.33
N LEU A 147 -11.38 -3.35 6.89
CA LEU A 147 -11.01 -3.79 5.54
C LEU A 147 -11.33 -5.27 5.30
N ASN A 148 -11.06 -6.13 6.30
CA ASN A 148 -11.38 -7.55 6.21
C ASN A 148 -12.89 -7.80 6.14
N ALA A 149 -13.69 -7.04 6.89
CA ALA A 149 -15.16 -7.13 6.81
C ALA A 149 -15.69 -6.68 5.44
N LEU A 150 -15.10 -5.64 4.84
CA LEU A 150 -15.43 -5.19 3.48
C LEU A 150 -15.05 -6.24 2.44
N TYR A 151 -13.88 -6.88 2.57
CA TYR A 151 -13.46 -7.98 1.71
C TYR A 151 -14.46 -9.16 1.80
N GLU A 152 -14.78 -9.61 3.01
CA GLU A 152 -15.72 -10.72 3.22
C GLU A 152 -17.12 -10.41 2.69
N LYS A 153 -17.60 -9.19 2.89
CA LYS A 153 -18.87 -8.72 2.33
C LYS A 153 -18.91 -8.79 0.80
N LYS A 154 -17.80 -8.49 0.13
CA LYS A 154 -17.72 -8.46 -1.34
C LYS A 154 -17.52 -9.85 -1.95
N TYR A 155 -16.60 -10.64 -1.39
CA TYR A 155 -16.17 -11.91 -1.98
C TYR A 155 -16.83 -13.14 -1.34
N GLY A 156 -17.59 -12.97 -0.26
CA GLY A 156 -18.25 -14.07 0.46
C GLY A 156 -17.29 -14.99 1.22
N VAL A 157 -16.01 -14.61 1.32
CA VAL A 157 -14.97 -15.40 1.98
C VAL A 157 -14.10 -14.50 2.86
N LYS A 158 -13.66 -15.04 4.01
CA LYS A 158 -12.75 -14.33 4.92
C LYS A 158 -11.44 -13.99 4.21
N TYR A 159 -10.92 -12.79 4.48
CA TYR A 159 -9.60 -12.41 4.02
C TYR A 159 -8.54 -13.35 4.63
N ARG A 160 -7.62 -13.82 3.79
CA ARG A 160 -6.47 -14.62 4.20
C ARG A 160 -5.21 -13.81 3.97
N VAL A 161 -4.36 -13.76 4.98
CA VAL A 161 -3.04 -13.10 4.89
C VAL A 161 -2.22 -13.85 3.84
N ASP A 162 -1.68 -13.09 2.89
CA ASP A 162 -0.76 -13.57 1.85
C ASP A 162 0.60 -12.95 2.14
N ALA A 163 1.46 -13.70 2.83
CA ALA A 163 2.76 -13.20 3.26
C ALA A 163 3.68 -12.95 2.05
N ARG A 164 4.34 -11.79 2.04
CA ARG A 164 5.36 -11.45 1.04
C ARG A 164 6.49 -12.48 1.11
N PRO A 165 6.78 -13.20 0.01
CA PRO A 165 7.90 -14.13 -0.05
C PRO A 165 9.20 -13.38 0.22
N PHE A 166 10.10 -14.01 0.98
CA PHE A 166 11.46 -13.51 1.19
C PHE A 166 12.46 -14.47 0.56
N SER A 167 13.46 -13.91 -0.11
CA SER A 167 14.58 -14.70 -0.63
C SER A 167 15.48 -15.09 0.53
N ILE A 168 15.50 -16.37 0.88
CA ILE A 168 16.59 -16.90 1.70
C ILE A 168 17.77 -17.05 0.73
N GLU A 169 18.66 -16.06 0.67
CA GLU A 169 19.98 -16.32 0.10
C GLU A 169 20.60 -17.46 0.90
N ASN A 170 20.66 -18.64 0.31
CA ASN A 170 21.43 -19.77 0.82
C ASN A 170 22.91 -19.39 0.66
N LYS A 171 23.41 -18.47 1.49
CA LYS A 171 24.84 -18.32 1.71
C LYS A 171 25.25 -19.57 2.47
N GLY A 172 25.67 -20.58 1.71
CA GLY A 172 26.08 -21.87 2.22
C GLY A 172 26.94 -21.70 3.47
N ILE A 173 26.49 -22.34 4.56
CA ILE A 173 27.31 -22.62 5.74
C ILE A 173 28.32 -23.68 5.34
#